data_AF-A0A6N7QRJ6-F1
#
_entry.id   AF-A0A6N7QRJ6-F1
#
_cell.length_a   1.000
_cell.length_b   1.000
_cell.length_c   1.000
_cell.angle_alpha   90.00
_cell.angle_beta   90.00
_cell.angle_gamma   90.00
#
_symmetry.space_group_name_H-M   'P 1'
#
loop_
_entity.id
_entity.type
_entity.pdbx_description
1 polymer ?
#
loop_
_entity_poly.entity_id
_entity_poly.type
_entity_poly.pdbx_seq_one_letter_code
_entity_poly.pdbx_strand_id
1 'polypeptide(L)'
;MGFLKIGEKDKDGRQKRIEHTGRYLRVSRTGGVALRAHVKAGGINITGNTRHGLRLSTRLAKNTQIAMQNGRFILRGRYGSDAARINLSKTGVTVSTKTPIGAINWVKPGRSSVKIAGVQMRGQKAAVMQLIYLVWMAVASSLRMIFGGLNAVVQMLHSKERLGLALDEVKPVGEALIQQLNVDLTQEPARDLFAGLVFIVTALGRGQTQFQPNELGMPKPQTAVEHALLDDMTVAGTQIVGWLNARVDDPLAVLGVMQQLAVALAARADTGFKSEALLSLDDACLASGPRTVLQDEMIDLLAEIFAVDFAIEGE
;
A
#
# COMPACT_ATOMS: atom_id res chain seq x y z
N MET A 1 -48.21 2.91 -12.85
CA MET A 1 -47.40 2.78 -14.08
C MET A 1 -48.10 3.54 -15.20
N GLY A 2 -47.51 4.64 -15.68
CA GLY A 2 -48.17 5.55 -16.61
C GLY A 2 -48.51 4.89 -17.95
N PHE A 3 -49.79 4.96 -18.33
CA PHE A 3 -50.32 4.46 -19.60
C PHE A 3 -49.64 5.11 -20.81
N LEU A 4 -49.06 6.30 -20.65
CA LEU A 4 -48.26 6.99 -21.65
C LEU A 4 -46.93 7.35 -21.01
N LYS A 5 -45.80 7.25 -21.73
CA LYS A 5 -44.48 7.68 -21.21
C LYS A 5 -44.36 9.22 -21.09
N ILE A 6 -45.45 9.89 -20.73
CA ILE A 6 -45.56 11.32 -20.50
C ILE A 6 -44.99 11.59 -19.09
N GLY A 7 -44.09 12.58 -18.99
CA GLY A 7 -43.40 12.92 -17.74
C GLY A 7 -41.96 12.40 -17.63
N GLU A 8 -41.54 11.46 -18.49
CA GLU A 8 -40.14 11.03 -18.52
C GLU A 8 -39.25 12.10 -19.20
N LYS A 9 -38.63 12.94 -18.38
CA LYS A 9 -37.78 14.05 -18.80
C LYS A 9 -36.32 13.61 -18.95
N ASP A 10 -35.59 14.22 -19.88
CA ASP A 10 -34.15 14.11 -19.98
C ASP A 10 -33.46 14.94 -18.90
N LYS A 11 -32.13 14.84 -18.86
CA LYS A 11 -31.29 15.58 -17.92
C LYS A 11 -31.43 17.11 -18.03
N ASP A 12 -32.02 17.61 -19.11
CA ASP A 12 -32.24 19.03 -19.39
C ASP A 12 -33.73 19.42 -19.18
N GLY A 13 -34.52 18.56 -18.52
CA GLY A 13 -35.92 18.80 -18.17
C GLY A 13 -36.90 18.68 -19.34
N ARG A 14 -36.45 18.28 -20.53
CA ARG A 14 -37.29 18.14 -21.72
C ARG A 14 -37.90 16.76 -21.79
N GLN A 15 -39.15 16.67 -22.26
CA GLN A 15 -39.82 15.38 -22.45
C GLN A 15 -39.02 14.49 -23.42
N LYS A 16 -38.50 13.35 -22.97
CA LYS A 16 -37.67 12.45 -23.80
C LYS A 16 -38.43 11.98 -25.03
N ARG A 17 -39.62 11.40 -24.82
CA ARG A 17 -40.49 10.82 -25.86
C ARG A 17 -41.94 10.82 -25.39
N ILE A 18 -42.87 11.03 -26.32
CA ILE A 18 -44.29 10.75 -26.12
C ILE A 18 -44.58 9.46 -26.90
N GLU A 19 -44.58 8.33 -26.19
CA GLU A 19 -44.91 7.03 -26.77
C GLU A 19 -45.78 6.19 -25.82
N HIS A 20 -46.73 5.47 -26.42
CA HIS A 20 -47.43 4.34 -25.84
C HIS A 20 -46.84 3.05 -26.40
N THR A 21 -46.55 2.08 -25.56
CA THR A 21 -46.06 0.76 -25.99
C THR A 21 -46.87 -0.33 -25.28
N GLY A 22 -47.79 -0.95 -26.01
CA GLY A 22 -48.51 -2.15 -25.59
C GLY A 22 -47.89 -3.44 -26.16
N ARG A 23 -48.53 -4.58 -25.90
CA ARG A 23 -48.05 -5.91 -26.34
C ARG A 23 -47.96 -6.03 -27.86
N TYR A 24 -48.92 -5.46 -28.58
CA TYR A 24 -49.00 -5.52 -30.05
C TYR A 24 -49.09 -4.16 -30.74
N LEU A 25 -49.13 -3.07 -29.99
CA LEU A 25 -49.38 -1.72 -30.49
C LEU A 25 -48.30 -0.78 -29.96
N ARG A 26 -47.70 -0.01 -30.85
CA ARG A 26 -46.86 1.12 -30.49
C ARG A 26 -47.42 2.37 -31.14
N VAL A 27 -47.66 3.39 -30.34
CA VAL A 27 -48.08 4.71 -30.81
C VAL A 27 -47.05 5.71 -30.35
N SER A 28 -46.50 6.53 -31.25
CA SER A 28 -45.65 7.65 -30.83
C SER A 28 -45.78 8.84 -31.76
N ARG A 29 -45.52 10.04 -31.22
CA ARG A 29 -45.66 11.31 -31.95
C ARG A 29 -44.83 11.36 -33.24
N THR A 30 -43.61 10.82 -33.21
CA THR A 30 -42.71 10.77 -34.38
C THR A 30 -42.80 9.44 -35.15
N GLY A 31 -43.21 8.38 -34.45
CA GLY A 31 -43.28 7.00 -34.93
C GLY A 31 -44.63 6.59 -35.51
N GLY A 32 -45.66 7.43 -35.40
CA GLY A 32 -47.03 7.09 -35.79
C GLY A 32 -47.56 5.88 -35.00
N VAL A 33 -48.55 5.21 -35.59
CA VAL A 33 -49.12 3.95 -35.07
C VAL A 33 -48.48 2.78 -35.79
N ALA A 34 -47.95 1.81 -35.05
CA ALA A 34 -47.39 0.58 -35.59
C ALA A 34 -47.87 -0.64 -34.81
N LEU A 35 -48.37 -1.65 -35.52
CA LEU A 35 -48.61 -2.95 -34.94
C LEU A 35 -47.32 -3.76 -34.96
N ARG A 36 -47.08 -4.52 -33.89
CA ARG A 36 -45.93 -5.42 -33.76
C ARG A 36 -46.42 -6.77 -33.26
N ALA A 37 -46.13 -7.82 -34.00
CA ALA A 37 -46.25 -9.19 -33.51
C ALA A 37 -44.85 -9.80 -33.39
N HIS A 38 -44.62 -10.58 -32.33
CA HIS A 38 -43.40 -11.36 -32.19
C HIS A 38 -43.77 -12.79 -31.79
N VAL A 39 -43.21 -13.76 -32.50
CA VAL A 39 -43.40 -15.19 -32.25
C VAL A 39 -42.03 -15.85 -32.19
N LYS A 40 -41.85 -16.74 -31.23
CA LYS A 40 -40.64 -17.54 -31.08
C LYS A 40 -41.01 -19.00 -31.35
N ALA A 41 -40.46 -19.58 -32.41
CA ALA A 41 -40.73 -20.95 -32.82
C ALA A 41 -39.43 -21.63 -33.25
N GLY A 42 -39.14 -22.82 -32.71
CA GLY A 42 -37.97 -23.63 -33.12
C GLY A 42 -36.61 -22.92 -33.05
N GLY A 43 -36.39 -22.03 -32.06
CA GLY A 43 -35.16 -21.24 -31.94
C GLY A 43 -35.07 -20.02 -32.87
N ILE A 44 -36.05 -19.82 -33.74
CA ILE A 44 -36.18 -18.66 -34.63
C ILE A 44 -37.16 -17.66 -34.02
N ASN A 45 -36.75 -16.40 -33.96
CA ASN A 45 -37.60 -15.28 -33.54
C ASN A 45 -38.08 -14.55 -34.79
N ILE A 46 -39.40 -14.54 -34.98
CA ILE A 46 -40.09 -13.86 -36.06
C ILE A 46 -40.73 -12.62 -35.46
N THR A 47 -40.44 -11.44 -36.02
CA THR A 47 -41.04 -10.18 -35.62
C THR A 47 -41.63 -9.51 -36.85
N GLY A 48 -42.94 -9.36 -36.89
CA GLY A 48 -43.63 -8.53 -37.87
C GLY A 48 -43.91 -7.16 -37.29
N ASN A 49 -43.67 -6.10 -38.07
CA ASN A 49 -44.06 -4.75 -37.72
C ASN A 49 -44.65 -4.05 -38.94
N THR A 50 -45.79 -3.38 -38.81
CA THR A 50 -46.46 -2.73 -39.95
C THR A 50 -45.64 -1.61 -40.59
N ARG A 51 -44.74 -0.96 -39.82
CA ARG A 51 -43.87 0.12 -40.32
C ARG A 51 -42.46 -0.35 -40.70
N HIS A 52 -41.94 -1.35 -40.01
CA HIS A 52 -40.56 -1.82 -40.18
C HIS A 52 -40.45 -3.20 -40.84
N GLY A 53 -41.56 -3.79 -41.28
CA GLY A 53 -41.63 -5.06 -41.98
C GLY A 53 -41.29 -6.29 -41.13
N LEU A 54 -40.80 -7.34 -41.78
CA LEU A 54 -40.54 -8.64 -41.20
C LEU A 54 -39.06 -8.79 -40.80
N ARG A 55 -38.82 -9.25 -39.58
CA ARG A 55 -37.50 -9.65 -39.08
C ARG A 55 -37.53 -11.10 -38.61
N LEU A 56 -36.70 -11.92 -39.22
CA LEU A 56 -36.38 -13.28 -38.81
C LEU A 56 -35.02 -13.26 -38.11
N SER A 57 -34.87 -13.93 -36.98
CA SER A 57 -33.55 -14.03 -36.33
C SER A 57 -33.36 -15.28 -35.51
N THR A 58 -32.21 -15.91 -35.68
CA THR A 58 -31.81 -17.14 -34.97
C THR A 58 -30.44 -16.96 -34.34
N ARG A 59 -30.20 -17.65 -33.23
CA ARG A 59 -28.91 -17.71 -32.57
C ARG A 59 -28.19 -18.96 -33.06
N LEU A 60 -27.12 -18.82 -33.83
CA LEU A 60 -26.34 -19.96 -34.32
C LEU A 60 -25.44 -20.55 -33.24
N ALA A 61 -24.86 -19.69 -32.40
CA ALA A 61 -23.95 -20.07 -31.33
C ALA A 61 -24.06 -19.09 -30.16
N LYS A 62 -23.44 -19.41 -29.03
CA LYS A 62 -23.35 -18.49 -27.89
C LYS A 62 -22.73 -17.16 -28.37
N ASN A 63 -23.47 -16.07 -28.17
CA ASN A 63 -23.11 -14.72 -28.59
C ASN A 63 -23.02 -14.46 -30.11
N THR A 64 -23.48 -15.36 -30.98
CA THR A 64 -23.63 -15.11 -32.43
C THR A 64 -25.06 -15.25 -32.90
N GLN A 65 -25.54 -14.22 -33.58
CA GLN A 65 -26.88 -14.11 -34.12
C GLN A 65 -26.83 -13.86 -35.62
N ILE A 66 -27.67 -14.59 -36.34
CA ILE A 66 -28.03 -14.30 -37.71
C ILE A 66 -29.46 -13.76 -37.72
N ALA A 67 -29.69 -12.70 -38.49
CA ALA A 67 -31.01 -12.18 -38.73
C ALA A 67 -31.19 -11.78 -40.19
N MET A 68 -32.42 -11.85 -40.67
CA MET A 68 -32.86 -11.26 -41.92
C MET A 68 -33.96 -10.26 -41.60
N GLN A 69 -33.79 -9.00 -42.00
CA GLN A 69 -34.78 -7.94 -41.79
C GLN A 69 -35.09 -7.29 -43.13
N ASN A 70 -36.32 -7.44 -43.63
CA ASN A 70 -36.74 -6.95 -44.94
C ASN A 70 -35.75 -7.28 -46.06
N GLY A 71 -35.35 -8.56 -46.18
CA GLY A 71 -34.36 -9.02 -47.16
C GLY A 71 -32.89 -8.70 -46.82
N ARG A 72 -32.61 -7.86 -45.81
CA ARG A 72 -31.24 -7.55 -45.39
C ARG A 72 -30.70 -8.61 -44.41
N PHE A 73 -29.68 -9.34 -44.84
CA PHE A 73 -28.90 -10.23 -43.97
C PHE A 73 -28.07 -9.44 -42.94
N ILE A 74 -28.10 -9.89 -41.69
CA ILE A 74 -27.41 -9.32 -40.54
C ILE A 74 -26.71 -10.45 -39.78
N LEU A 75 -25.38 -10.42 -39.75
CA LEU A 75 -24.56 -11.25 -38.87
C LEU A 75 -24.00 -10.38 -37.74
N ARG A 76 -24.12 -10.83 -36.48
CA ARG A 76 -23.51 -10.19 -35.31
C ARG A 76 -22.97 -11.23 -34.35
N GLY A 77 -21.73 -11.05 -33.91
CA GLY A 77 -21.12 -11.82 -32.83
C GLY A 77 -20.34 -10.94 -31.86
N ARG A 78 -20.28 -11.30 -30.57
CA ARG A 78 -19.45 -10.62 -29.56
C ARG A 78 -18.78 -11.61 -28.63
N TYR A 79 -17.46 -11.57 -28.57
CA TYR A 79 -16.64 -12.52 -27.83
C TYR A 79 -15.53 -11.81 -27.04
N GLY A 80 -14.96 -12.48 -26.05
CA GLY A 80 -13.81 -11.98 -25.27
C GLY A 80 -14.19 -11.17 -24.03
N SER A 81 -13.16 -10.82 -23.27
CA SER A 81 -13.23 -10.08 -22.00
C SER A 81 -13.24 -8.56 -22.24
N ASP A 82 -13.41 -7.77 -21.17
CA ASP A 82 -13.43 -6.31 -21.26
C ASP A 82 -12.10 -5.71 -21.74
N ALA A 83 -10.98 -6.41 -21.54
CA ALA A 83 -9.65 -6.02 -22.04
C ALA A 83 -9.54 -6.16 -23.57
N ALA A 84 -10.16 -7.20 -24.16
CA ALA A 84 -10.14 -7.45 -25.60
C ALA A 84 -11.43 -8.11 -26.07
N ARG A 85 -12.39 -7.31 -26.53
CA ARG A 85 -13.65 -7.78 -27.12
C ARG A 85 -13.54 -7.89 -28.63
N ILE A 86 -13.82 -9.07 -29.15
CA ILE A 86 -13.90 -9.38 -30.58
C ILE A 86 -15.35 -9.24 -31.03
N ASN A 87 -15.61 -8.33 -31.96
CA ASN A 87 -16.92 -8.07 -32.53
C ASN A 87 -16.97 -8.57 -33.97
N LEU A 88 -17.82 -9.56 -34.24
CA LEU A 88 -18.09 -10.08 -35.57
C LEU A 88 -19.29 -9.35 -36.19
N SER A 89 -19.19 -9.00 -37.47
CA SER A 89 -20.26 -8.39 -38.24
C SER A 89 -20.27 -8.88 -39.69
N LYS A 90 -21.33 -8.57 -40.45
CA LYS A 90 -21.40 -8.89 -41.90
C LYS A 90 -20.15 -8.44 -42.67
N THR A 91 -19.54 -7.32 -42.27
CA THR A 91 -18.38 -6.72 -42.94
C THR A 91 -17.04 -7.06 -42.28
N GLY A 92 -16.99 -8.14 -41.50
CA GLY A 92 -15.77 -8.65 -40.86
C GLY A 92 -15.73 -8.46 -39.34
N VAL A 93 -14.54 -8.74 -38.80
CA VAL A 93 -14.23 -8.80 -37.36
C VAL A 93 -13.50 -7.53 -36.93
N THR A 94 -13.77 -7.04 -35.72
CA THR A 94 -13.07 -5.89 -35.12
C THR A 94 -12.76 -6.15 -33.66
N VAL A 95 -11.62 -5.65 -33.18
CA VAL A 95 -11.22 -5.75 -31.77
C VAL A 95 -11.46 -4.41 -31.07
N SER A 96 -11.97 -4.46 -29.84
CA SER A 96 -12.20 -3.27 -29.01
C SER A 96 -11.86 -3.53 -27.56
N THR A 97 -11.28 -2.53 -26.89
CA THR A 97 -10.96 -2.55 -25.47
C THR A 97 -11.88 -1.58 -24.73
N LYS A 98 -12.40 -1.99 -23.58
CA LYS A 98 -13.23 -1.15 -22.72
C LYS A 98 -12.35 -0.43 -21.71
N THR A 99 -12.59 0.86 -21.52
CA THR A 99 -11.93 1.71 -20.53
C THR A 99 -12.98 2.29 -19.57
N PRO A 100 -12.60 2.85 -18.42
CA PRO A 100 -13.55 3.48 -17.49
C PRO A 100 -14.39 4.59 -18.15
N ILE A 101 -13.78 5.33 -19.09
CA ILE A 101 -14.43 6.41 -19.81
C ILE A 101 -15.16 5.94 -21.09
N GLY A 102 -15.13 4.65 -21.47
CA GLY A 102 -15.88 4.16 -22.63
C GLY A 102 -15.29 2.90 -23.30
N ALA A 103 -15.12 2.94 -24.62
CA ALA A 103 -14.49 1.85 -25.37
C ALA A 103 -13.79 2.37 -26.63
N ILE A 104 -12.59 1.84 -26.90
CA ILE A 104 -11.81 2.08 -28.11
C ILE A 104 -11.91 0.87 -29.04
N ASN A 105 -12.21 1.09 -30.32
CA ASN A 105 -12.12 0.05 -31.34
C ASN A 105 -10.84 0.25 -32.14
N TRP A 106 -9.91 -0.70 -32.03
CA TRP A 106 -8.58 -0.63 -32.62
C TRP A 106 -8.59 -0.69 -34.15
N VAL A 107 -9.61 -1.35 -34.73
CA VAL A 107 -9.70 -1.58 -36.19
C VAL A 107 -10.57 -0.54 -36.88
N LYS A 108 -11.65 -0.08 -36.22
CA LYS A 108 -12.61 0.89 -36.77
C LYS A 108 -12.80 2.04 -35.78
N PRO A 109 -11.95 3.09 -35.81
CA PRO A 109 -12.01 4.21 -34.87
C PRO A 109 -13.36 4.92 -34.83
N GLY A 110 -14.09 4.94 -35.94
CA GLY A 110 -15.47 5.46 -36.03
C GLY A 110 -16.51 4.71 -35.18
N ARG A 111 -16.16 3.57 -34.58
CA ARG A 111 -17.02 2.80 -33.65
C ARG A 111 -16.61 2.96 -32.18
N SER A 112 -15.63 3.81 -31.88
CA SER A 112 -15.22 4.13 -30.51
C SER A 112 -16.27 5.01 -29.82
N SER A 113 -16.25 5.00 -28.49
CA SER A 113 -17.12 5.83 -27.66
C SER A 113 -16.46 6.28 -26.37
N VAL A 114 -16.80 7.49 -25.93
CA VAL A 114 -16.33 8.11 -24.69
C VAL A 114 -17.54 8.70 -23.97
N LYS A 115 -17.56 8.62 -22.64
CA LYS A 115 -18.57 9.21 -21.79
C LYS A 115 -17.87 10.05 -20.72
N ILE A 116 -18.04 11.36 -20.78
CA ILE A 116 -17.49 12.33 -19.83
C ILE A 116 -18.66 13.15 -19.30
N ALA A 117 -18.78 13.30 -17.99
CA ALA A 117 -19.84 14.09 -17.33
C ALA A 117 -21.27 13.78 -17.86
N GLY A 118 -21.56 12.49 -18.10
CA GLY A 118 -22.87 12.06 -18.61
C GLY A 118 -23.11 12.28 -20.11
N VAL A 119 -22.22 12.98 -20.82
CA VAL A 119 -22.29 13.19 -22.28
C VAL A 119 -21.55 12.05 -23.00
N GLN A 120 -22.26 11.32 -23.87
CA GLN A 120 -21.66 10.25 -24.66
C GLN A 120 -21.24 10.77 -26.05
N MET A 121 -19.94 10.83 -26.30
CA MET A 121 -19.35 11.07 -27.61
C MET A 121 -19.09 9.74 -28.34
N ARG A 122 -19.35 9.69 -29.65
CA ARG A 122 -19.11 8.51 -30.50
C ARG A 122 -18.39 8.92 -31.77
N GLY A 123 -17.69 7.98 -32.39
CA GLY A 123 -16.99 8.21 -33.66
C GLY A 123 -15.49 8.41 -33.49
N GLN A 124 -14.83 8.93 -34.53
CA GLN A 124 -13.38 9.08 -34.57
C GLN A 124 -12.84 10.00 -33.47
N LYS A 125 -13.56 11.09 -33.16
CA LYS A 125 -13.21 12.00 -32.04
C LYS A 125 -13.15 11.26 -30.70
N ALA A 126 -14.03 10.27 -30.49
CA ALA A 126 -14.00 9.46 -29.28
C ALA A 126 -12.77 8.53 -29.24
N ALA A 127 -12.27 8.05 -30.38
CA ALA A 127 -11.05 7.25 -30.42
C ALA A 127 -9.82 8.08 -29.99
N VAL A 128 -9.71 9.33 -30.47
CA VAL A 128 -8.63 10.25 -30.07
C VAL A 128 -8.66 10.51 -28.57
N MET A 129 -9.84 10.81 -28.01
CA MET A 129 -10.00 11.02 -26.56
C MET A 129 -9.63 9.78 -25.73
N GLN A 130 -9.96 8.58 -26.20
CA GLN A 130 -9.53 7.33 -25.55
C GLN A 130 -8.01 7.16 -25.60
N LEU A 131 -7.39 7.48 -26.72
CA LEU A 131 -5.95 7.37 -26.87
C LEU A 131 -5.23 8.32 -25.91
N ILE A 132 -5.69 9.57 -25.81
CA ILE A 132 -5.18 10.54 -24.83
C ILE A 132 -5.30 9.98 -23.40
N TYR A 133 -6.46 9.40 -23.06
CA TYR A 133 -6.66 8.78 -21.75
C TYR A 133 -5.69 7.61 -21.49
N LEU A 134 -5.46 6.74 -22.47
CA LEU A 134 -4.52 5.64 -22.34
C LEU A 134 -3.08 6.12 -22.12
N VAL A 135 -2.67 7.18 -22.83
CA VAL A 135 -1.34 7.80 -22.65
C VAL A 135 -1.21 8.35 -21.23
N TRP A 136 -2.22 9.08 -20.73
CA TRP A 136 -2.22 9.59 -19.35
C TRP A 136 -2.13 8.47 -18.30
N MET A 137 -2.89 7.40 -18.49
CA MET A 137 -2.83 6.23 -17.60
C MET A 137 -1.46 5.55 -17.64
N ALA A 138 -0.83 5.46 -18.81
CA ALA A 138 0.51 4.91 -18.94
C ALA A 138 1.53 5.76 -18.19
N VAL A 139 1.51 7.09 -18.37
CA VAL A 139 2.41 8.02 -17.65
C VAL A 139 2.22 7.91 -16.13
N ALA A 140 0.98 7.93 -15.65
CA ALA A 140 0.70 7.80 -14.22
C ALA A 140 1.18 6.45 -13.65
N SER A 141 1.02 5.37 -14.42
CA SER A 141 1.47 4.04 -14.01
C SER A 141 3.00 3.95 -13.98
N SER A 142 3.69 4.52 -14.98
CA SER A 142 5.15 4.59 -15.03
C SER A 142 5.71 5.39 -13.85
N LEU A 143 5.12 6.55 -13.53
CA LEU A 143 5.52 7.34 -12.37
C LEU A 143 5.38 6.54 -11.07
N ARG A 144 4.24 5.87 -10.87
CA ARG A 144 4.04 5.00 -9.70
C ARG A 144 5.09 3.89 -9.60
N MET A 145 5.44 3.26 -10.72
CA MET A 145 6.49 2.24 -10.74
C MET A 145 7.86 2.81 -10.37
N ILE A 146 8.20 4.02 -10.85
CA ILE A 146 9.45 4.68 -10.51
C ILE A 146 9.51 5.00 -9.02
N PHE A 147 8.47 5.64 -8.46
CA PHE A 147 8.42 5.94 -7.02
C PHE A 147 8.43 4.67 -6.16
N GLY A 148 7.67 3.63 -6.55
CA GLY A 148 7.69 2.34 -5.85
C GLY A 148 9.08 1.68 -5.90
N GLY A 149 9.77 1.75 -7.04
CA GLY A 149 11.14 1.27 -7.19
C GLY A 149 12.14 2.06 -6.34
N LEU A 150 12.02 3.39 -6.30
CA LEU A 150 12.87 4.24 -5.45
C LEU A 150 12.68 3.89 -3.97
N ASN A 151 11.43 3.77 -3.51
CA ASN A 151 11.14 3.40 -2.13
C ASN A 151 11.69 2.01 -1.78
N ALA A 152 11.59 1.05 -2.70
CA ALA A 152 12.17 -0.28 -2.50
C ALA A 152 13.71 -0.23 -2.41
N VAL A 153 14.37 0.63 -3.20
CA VAL A 153 15.82 0.83 -3.11
C VAL A 153 16.20 1.50 -1.78
N VAL A 154 15.47 2.52 -1.34
CA VAL A 154 15.69 3.17 -0.04
C VAL A 154 15.52 2.18 1.11
N GLN A 155 14.46 1.38 1.09
CA GLN A 155 14.28 0.30 2.08
C GLN A 155 15.42 -0.70 2.04
N MET A 156 15.85 -1.13 0.85
CA MET A 156 16.96 -2.06 0.70
C MET A 156 18.29 -1.48 1.21
N LEU A 157 18.52 -0.19 1.04
CA LEU A 157 19.70 0.50 1.58
C LEU A 157 19.66 0.55 3.11
N HIS A 158 18.52 0.95 3.69
CA HIS A 158 18.33 0.91 5.14
C HIS A 158 18.47 -0.51 5.72
N SER A 159 17.96 -1.53 5.04
CA SER A 159 18.12 -2.92 5.48
C SER A 159 19.56 -3.42 5.39
N LYS A 160 20.40 -2.84 4.53
CA LYS A 160 21.82 -3.18 4.46
C LYS A 160 22.65 -2.49 5.56
N GLU A 161 22.13 -1.41 6.13
CA GLU A 161 22.77 -0.66 7.20
C GLU A 161 22.35 -1.13 8.59
N ARG A 162 21.40 -2.07 8.71
CA ARG A 162 20.97 -2.68 9.98
C ARG A 162 21.68 -4.02 10.20
N LEU A 163 22.05 -4.33 11.45
CA LEU A 163 22.60 -5.64 11.80
C LEU A 163 21.51 -6.72 11.74
N GLY A 164 20.23 -6.32 11.90
CA GLY A 164 19.08 -7.19 11.77
C GLY A 164 19.00 -8.23 12.89
N LEU A 165 19.59 -7.91 14.06
CA LEU A 165 19.63 -8.80 15.22
C LEU A 165 18.36 -8.62 16.03
N ALA A 166 17.56 -9.68 16.11
CA ALA A 166 16.31 -9.65 16.84
C ALA A 166 16.49 -9.98 18.33
N LEU A 167 15.53 -9.56 19.17
CA LEU A 167 15.59 -9.75 20.62
C LEU A 167 15.70 -11.23 21.03
N ASP A 168 15.12 -12.14 20.24
CA ASP A 168 15.16 -13.59 20.43
C ASP A 168 16.54 -14.20 20.14
N GLU A 169 17.35 -13.59 19.28
CA GLU A 169 18.73 -13.98 19.02
C GLU A 169 19.70 -13.44 20.08
N VAL A 170 19.46 -12.22 20.55
CA VAL A 170 20.31 -11.49 21.50
C VAL A 170 20.16 -12.02 22.94
N LYS A 171 18.91 -12.23 23.38
CA LYS A 171 18.59 -12.65 24.75
C LYS A 171 19.35 -13.89 25.24
N PRO A 172 19.38 -15.04 24.52
CA PRO A 172 20.04 -16.25 25.02
C PRO A 172 21.55 -16.07 25.19
N VAL A 173 22.18 -15.22 24.37
CA VAL A 173 23.62 -14.90 24.49
C VAL A 173 23.87 -14.11 25.77
N GLY A 174 23.04 -13.11 26.07
CA GLY A 174 23.09 -12.34 27.31
C GLY A 174 22.89 -13.20 28.55
N GLU A 175 21.85 -14.05 28.55
CA GLU A 175 21.55 -14.96 29.67
C GLU A 175 22.72 -15.90 29.96
N ALA A 176 23.30 -16.51 28.92
CA ALA A 176 24.44 -17.42 29.07
C ALA A 176 25.67 -16.71 29.67
N LEU A 177 25.96 -15.48 29.24
CA LEU A 177 27.09 -14.69 29.76
C LEU A 177 26.90 -14.34 31.24
N ILE A 178 25.74 -13.79 31.60
CA ILE A 178 25.44 -13.40 32.99
C ILE A 178 25.42 -14.62 33.92
N GLN A 179 24.87 -15.74 33.48
CA GLN A 179 24.87 -17.00 34.24
C GLN A 179 26.28 -17.56 34.46
N GLN A 180 27.14 -17.53 33.43
CA GLN A 180 28.52 -18.00 33.54
C GLN A 180 29.32 -17.19 34.56
N LEU A 181 29.04 -15.89 34.66
CA LEU A 181 29.70 -14.97 35.59
C LEU A 181 29.10 -15.01 37.00
N ASN A 182 27.99 -15.74 37.20
CA ASN A 182 27.24 -15.81 38.45
C ASN A 182 26.88 -14.42 39.02
N VAL A 183 26.47 -13.52 38.13
CA VAL A 183 26.05 -12.15 38.46
C VAL A 183 24.53 -12.12 38.62
N ASP A 184 24.05 -11.59 39.75
CA ASP A 184 22.61 -11.39 39.98
C ASP A 184 22.22 -9.91 39.77
N LEU A 185 21.82 -9.59 38.54
CA LEU A 185 21.39 -8.24 38.16
C LEU A 185 20.10 -7.81 38.87
N THR A 186 19.39 -8.68 39.60
CA THR A 186 18.20 -8.31 40.38
C THR A 186 18.54 -7.65 41.71
N GLN A 187 19.79 -7.78 42.18
CA GLN A 187 20.28 -7.12 43.40
C GLN A 187 20.98 -5.80 43.11
N GLU A 188 21.45 -5.59 41.89
CA GLU A 188 22.20 -4.38 41.50
C GLU A 188 21.33 -3.11 41.59
N PRO A 189 21.81 -1.97 42.10
CA PRO A 189 21.04 -0.73 42.13
C PRO A 189 20.56 -0.27 40.74
N ALA A 190 19.36 0.32 40.65
CA ALA A 190 18.82 0.82 39.38
C ALA A 190 19.73 1.90 38.73
N ARG A 191 20.42 2.67 39.56
CA ARG A 191 21.43 3.65 39.14
C ARG A 191 22.59 3.00 38.39
N ASP A 192 23.09 1.88 38.89
CA ASP A 192 24.25 1.17 38.32
C ASP A 192 23.86 0.44 37.03
N LEU A 193 22.65 -0.13 37.00
CA LEU A 193 22.07 -0.68 35.77
C LEU A 193 21.93 0.39 34.68
N PHE A 194 21.41 1.58 35.04
CA PHE A 194 21.29 2.69 34.11
C PHE A 194 22.67 3.19 33.64
N ALA A 195 23.62 3.39 34.56
CA ALA A 195 25.00 3.77 34.22
C ALA A 195 25.66 2.76 33.26
N GLY A 196 25.41 1.47 33.46
CA GLY A 196 25.84 0.40 32.55
C GLY A 196 25.22 0.51 31.16
N LEU A 197 23.92 0.82 31.06
CA LEU A 197 23.26 1.07 29.77
C LEU A 197 23.84 2.29 29.07
N VAL A 198 24.03 3.41 29.78
CA VAL A 198 24.63 4.61 29.19
C VAL A 198 26.04 4.29 28.68
N PHE A 199 26.86 3.55 29.45
CA PHE A 199 28.19 3.12 29.01
C PHE A 199 28.13 2.26 27.74
N ILE A 200 27.27 1.24 27.70
CA ILE A 200 27.15 0.36 26.52
C ILE A 200 26.75 1.16 25.29
N VAL A 201 25.72 2.00 25.43
CA VAL A 201 25.16 2.75 24.31
C VAL A 201 26.14 3.81 23.80
N THR A 202 26.84 4.51 24.69
CA THR A 202 27.73 5.63 24.30
C THR A 202 29.16 5.20 23.96
N ALA A 203 29.77 4.31 24.75
CA ALA A 203 31.14 3.86 24.56
C ALA A 203 31.22 2.61 23.66
N LEU A 204 30.60 1.49 24.07
CA LEU A 204 30.67 0.24 23.29
C LEU A 204 29.96 0.36 21.94
N GLY A 205 28.86 1.12 21.87
CA GLY A 205 28.16 1.46 20.63
C GLY A 205 29.05 2.19 19.61
N ARG A 206 30.16 2.79 20.05
CA ARG A 206 31.18 3.44 19.21
C ARG A 206 32.50 2.64 19.13
N GLY A 207 32.54 1.42 19.67
CA GLY A 207 33.74 0.57 19.69
C GLY A 207 34.79 1.00 20.72
N GLN A 208 34.40 1.79 21.73
CA GLN A 208 35.28 2.20 22.82
C GLN A 208 35.12 1.28 24.02
N THR A 209 36.24 0.87 24.62
CA THR A 209 36.28 0.00 25.81
C THR A 209 36.53 0.76 27.10
N GLN A 210 36.67 2.07 27.03
CA GLN A 210 36.88 2.95 28.17
C GLN A 210 35.91 4.11 28.10
N PHE A 211 35.38 4.51 29.25
CA PHE A 211 34.50 5.65 29.34
C PHE A 211 35.33 6.94 29.40
N GLN A 212 35.27 7.74 28.32
CA GLN A 212 35.93 9.03 28.25
C GLN A 212 34.91 10.14 27.95
N PRO A 213 34.36 10.81 28.98
CA PRO A 213 33.24 11.75 28.82
C PRO A 213 33.47 12.84 27.76
N ASN A 214 34.70 13.37 27.69
CA ASN A 214 35.07 14.41 26.73
C ASN A 214 35.05 13.92 25.27
N GLU A 215 35.43 12.66 25.04
CA GLU A 215 35.41 12.06 23.69
C GLU A 215 33.99 11.69 23.26
N LEU A 216 33.11 11.46 24.22
CA LEU A 216 31.70 11.12 24.03
C LEU A 216 30.78 12.34 23.91
N GLY A 217 31.34 13.55 23.86
CA GLY A 217 30.58 14.79 23.71
C GLY A 217 29.78 15.18 24.96
N MET A 218 30.07 14.57 26.11
CA MET A 218 29.37 14.88 27.36
C MET A 218 29.91 16.18 27.96
N PRO A 219 29.02 17.08 28.43
CA PRO A 219 29.44 18.32 29.06
C PRO A 219 30.20 18.03 30.35
N LYS A 220 31.08 18.96 30.76
CA LYS A 220 31.75 18.87 32.06
C LYS A 220 30.70 18.87 33.17
N PRO A 221 30.79 17.95 34.15
CA PRO A 221 29.83 17.87 35.23
C PRO A 221 29.87 19.16 36.06
N GLN A 222 28.71 19.75 36.32
CA GLN A 222 28.53 20.98 37.09
C GLN A 222 27.99 20.69 38.49
N THR A 223 27.33 19.55 38.66
CA THR A 223 26.72 19.13 39.93
C THR A 223 27.42 17.92 40.54
N ALA A 224 27.28 17.73 41.85
CA ALA A 224 27.82 16.53 42.53
C ALA A 224 27.15 15.24 42.03
N VAL A 225 25.89 15.32 41.60
CA VAL A 225 25.14 14.19 41.05
C VAL A 225 25.70 13.79 39.69
N GLU A 226 26.01 14.74 38.82
CA GLU A 226 26.64 14.47 37.52
C GLU A 226 28.04 13.86 37.68
N HIS A 227 28.85 14.34 38.63
CA HIS A 227 30.14 13.72 38.92
C HIS A 227 29.96 12.26 39.36
N ALA A 228 29.03 12.01 40.28
CA ALA A 228 28.80 10.68 40.79
C ALA A 228 28.27 9.73 39.69
N LEU A 229 27.45 10.20 38.76
CA LEU A 229 27.01 9.41 37.61
C LEU A 229 28.16 9.05 36.67
N LEU A 230 29.07 9.99 36.37
CA LEU A 230 30.24 9.70 35.52
C LEU A 230 31.18 8.68 36.18
N ASP A 231 31.33 8.74 37.50
CA ASP A 231 32.08 7.75 38.27
C ASP A 231 31.41 6.37 38.17
N ASP A 232 30.09 6.28 38.36
CA ASP A 232 29.37 5.01 38.22
C ASP A 232 29.51 4.44 36.81
N MET A 233 29.41 5.27 35.78
CA MET A 233 29.58 4.85 34.40
C MET A 233 30.98 4.29 34.13
N THR A 234 32.00 4.88 34.75
CA THR A 234 33.38 4.39 34.66
C THR A 234 33.52 3.01 35.32
N VAL A 235 32.93 2.85 36.51
CA VAL A 235 32.95 1.59 37.27
C VAL A 235 32.15 0.50 36.54
N ALA A 236 30.91 0.79 36.17
CA ALA A 236 30.04 -0.11 35.42
C ALA A 236 30.67 -0.50 34.09
N GLY A 237 31.29 0.45 33.38
CA GLY A 237 31.97 0.18 32.13
C GLY A 237 33.16 -0.77 32.27
N THR A 238 33.97 -0.58 33.32
CA THR A 238 35.08 -1.49 33.63
C THR A 238 34.56 -2.91 33.92
N GLN A 239 33.47 -3.02 34.66
CA GLN A 239 32.85 -4.30 34.99
C GLN A 239 32.26 -4.99 33.74
N ILE A 240 31.52 -4.26 32.90
CA ILE A 240 30.91 -4.76 31.67
C ILE A 240 31.96 -5.21 30.66
N VAL A 241 33.04 -4.44 30.48
CA VAL A 241 34.17 -4.86 29.62
C VAL A 241 34.82 -6.12 30.18
N GLY A 242 34.93 -6.24 31.51
CA GLY A 242 35.37 -7.47 32.18
C GLY A 242 34.44 -8.67 31.90
N TRP A 243 33.12 -8.45 31.89
CA TRP A 243 32.13 -9.49 31.56
C TRP A 243 32.24 -9.95 30.10
N LEU A 244 32.41 -9.01 29.18
CA LEU A 244 32.55 -9.29 27.75
C LEU A 244 33.90 -9.95 27.42
N ASN A 245 34.96 -9.62 28.17
CA ASN A 245 36.31 -10.15 27.98
C ASN A 245 36.75 -10.05 26.50
N ALA A 246 37.13 -11.16 25.86
CA ALA A 246 37.54 -11.21 24.45
C ALA A 246 36.37 -11.01 23.44
N ARG A 247 35.14 -10.81 23.90
CA ARG A 247 33.93 -10.61 23.07
C ARG A 247 33.46 -9.16 23.05
N VAL A 248 34.30 -8.21 23.41
CA VAL A 248 33.96 -6.78 23.41
C VAL A 248 33.60 -6.25 22.01
N ASP A 249 34.16 -6.86 20.96
CA ASP A 249 33.89 -6.53 19.55
C ASP A 249 32.74 -7.36 18.94
N ASP A 250 32.13 -8.27 19.70
CA ASP A 250 31.02 -9.13 19.24
C ASP A 250 29.67 -8.44 19.51
N PRO A 251 28.96 -7.94 18.48
CA PRO A 251 27.71 -7.20 18.67
C PRO A 251 26.64 -8.01 19.40
N LEU A 252 26.58 -9.34 19.18
CA LEU A 252 25.62 -10.20 19.87
C LEU A 252 25.89 -10.27 21.37
N ALA A 253 27.16 -10.30 21.78
CA ALA A 253 27.54 -10.31 23.19
C ALA A 253 27.22 -8.97 23.85
N VAL A 254 27.57 -7.86 23.19
CA VAL A 254 27.32 -6.49 23.68
C VAL A 254 25.81 -6.24 23.84
N LEU A 255 25.03 -6.51 22.79
CA LEU A 255 23.58 -6.39 22.82
C LEU A 255 22.95 -7.34 23.85
N GLY A 256 23.53 -8.54 24.03
CA GLY A 256 23.07 -9.51 25.03
C GLY A 256 23.19 -8.98 26.46
N VAL A 257 24.35 -8.43 26.81
CA VAL A 257 24.56 -7.80 28.13
C VAL A 257 23.65 -6.58 28.30
N MET A 258 23.54 -5.73 27.27
CA MET A 258 22.62 -4.59 27.27
C MET A 258 21.18 -5.02 27.56
N GLN A 259 20.71 -6.06 26.87
CA GLN A 259 19.36 -6.59 27.00
C GLN A 259 19.10 -7.07 28.44
N GLN A 260 20.06 -7.74 29.08
CA GLN A 260 19.93 -8.21 30.47
C GLN A 260 19.86 -7.04 31.46
N LEU A 261 20.71 -6.02 31.28
CA LEU A 261 20.67 -4.79 32.11
C LEU A 261 19.35 -4.03 31.92
N ALA A 262 18.88 -3.90 30.69
CA ALA A 262 17.64 -3.23 30.35
C ALA A 262 16.42 -3.93 30.97
N VAL A 263 16.35 -5.27 30.89
CA VAL A 263 15.28 -6.04 31.54
C VAL A 263 15.32 -5.86 33.06
N ALA A 264 16.50 -5.94 33.68
CA ALA A 264 16.67 -5.76 35.12
C ALA A 264 16.24 -4.36 35.59
N LEU A 265 16.55 -3.33 34.79
CA LEU A 265 16.13 -1.94 35.05
C LEU A 265 14.62 -1.76 34.84
N ALA A 266 14.09 -2.26 33.72
CA ALA A 266 12.67 -2.14 33.35
C ALA A 266 11.73 -2.84 34.34
N ALA A 267 12.20 -3.89 35.01
CA ALA A 267 11.45 -4.58 36.06
C ALA A 267 11.19 -3.71 37.30
N ARG A 268 11.95 -2.62 37.47
CA ARG A 268 11.92 -1.74 38.65
C ARG A 268 11.43 -0.33 38.35
N ALA A 269 11.26 -0.02 37.08
CA ALA A 269 10.84 1.29 36.60
C ALA A 269 9.35 1.29 36.24
N ASP A 270 8.70 2.43 36.48
CA ASP A 270 7.39 2.70 35.89
C ASP A 270 7.50 3.10 34.41
N THR A 271 6.37 3.23 33.72
CA THR A 271 6.35 3.57 32.29
C THR A 271 6.93 4.96 32.00
N GLY A 272 6.78 5.92 32.93
CA GLY A 272 7.32 7.27 32.74
C GLY A 272 8.84 7.28 32.74
N PHE A 273 9.44 6.62 33.74
CA PHE A 273 10.88 6.46 33.84
C PHE A 273 11.46 5.71 32.63
N LYS A 274 10.78 4.67 32.14
CA LYS A 274 11.23 3.92 30.94
C LYS A 274 11.33 4.80 29.70
N SER A 275 10.32 5.63 29.45
CA SER A 275 10.33 6.56 28.31
C SER A 275 11.42 7.63 28.47
N GLU A 276 11.58 8.19 29.67
CA GLU A 276 12.62 9.19 29.94
C GLU A 276 14.03 8.60 29.85
N ALA A 277 14.23 7.36 30.32
CA ALA A 277 15.48 6.64 30.20
C ALA A 277 15.84 6.37 28.74
N LEU A 278 14.86 5.94 27.91
CA LEU A 278 15.07 5.72 26.48
C LEU A 278 15.48 7.00 25.76
N LEU A 279 14.77 8.10 25.99
CA LEU A 279 15.10 9.41 25.42
C LEU A 279 16.48 9.89 25.87
N SER A 280 16.81 9.71 27.15
CA SER A 280 18.12 10.09 27.68
C SER A 280 19.26 9.28 27.04
N LEU A 281 19.04 7.99 26.78
CA LEU A 281 20.02 7.12 26.09
C LEU A 281 20.16 7.52 24.61
N ASP A 282 19.06 7.88 23.95
CA ASP A 282 19.08 8.38 22.58
C ASP A 282 19.81 9.73 22.45
N ASP A 283 19.53 10.67 23.34
CA ASP A 283 20.24 11.96 23.41
C ASP A 283 21.73 11.77 23.69
N ALA A 284 22.09 10.85 24.58
CA ALA A 284 23.48 10.52 24.90
C ALA A 284 24.23 9.93 23.69
N CYS A 285 23.55 9.12 22.87
CA CYS A 285 24.07 8.65 21.58
C CYS A 285 24.43 9.79 20.63
N LEU A 286 23.52 10.77 20.52
CA LEU A 286 23.63 11.90 19.59
C LEU A 286 24.64 12.96 20.05
N ALA A 287 24.95 13.04 21.34
CA ALA A 287 25.90 14.00 21.90
C ALA A 287 27.30 13.94 21.28
N SER A 288 27.73 12.76 20.82
CA SER A 288 29.03 12.51 20.16
C SER A 288 28.95 12.53 18.62
N GLY A 289 27.82 12.94 18.04
CA GLY A 289 27.57 12.98 16.60
C GLY A 289 26.54 11.95 16.15
N PRO A 290 26.39 11.71 14.82
CA PRO A 290 25.42 10.74 14.30
C PRO A 290 25.56 9.35 14.94
N ARG A 291 24.43 8.65 15.10
CA ARG A 291 24.40 7.28 15.60
C ARG A 291 25.16 6.34 14.67
N THR A 292 25.85 5.38 15.27
CA THR A 292 26.39 4.23 14.54
C THR A 292 25.28 3.22 14.26
N VAL A 293 25.52 2.31 13.32
CA VAL A 293 24.63 1.17 13.04
C VAL A 293 24.32 0.36 14.30
N LEU A 294 25.33 0.12 15.15
CA LEU A 294 25.15 -0.60 16.39
C LEU A 294 24.29 0.18 17.39
N GLN A 295 24.47 1.51 17.47
CA GLN A 295 23.66 2.37 18.31
C GLN A 295 22.20 2.44 17.85
N ASP A 296 21.92 2.45 16.56
CA ASP A 296 20.55 2.37 16.04
C ASP A 296 19.88 1.07 16.49
N GLU A 297 20.57 -0.07 16.39
CA GLU A 297 20.05 -1.38 16.87
C GLU A 297 19.90 -1.42 18.40
N MET A 298 20.82 -0.80 19.15
CA MET A 298 20.70 -0.68 20.60
C MET A 298 19.44 0.08 21.00
N ILE A 299 19.16 1.23 20.37
CA ILE A 299 17.98 2.04 20.68
C ILE A 299 16.69 1.33 20.28
N ASP A 300 16.65 0.68 19.11
CA ASP A 300 15.48 -0.10 18.67
C ASP A 300 15.17 -1.24 19.66
N LEU A 301 16.18 -2.01 20.09
CA LEU A 301 16.00 -3.09 21.07
C LEU A 301 15.59 -2.55 22.45
N LEU A 302 16.16 -1.44 22.90
CA LEU A 302 15.79 -0.81 24.17
C LEU A 302 14.34 -0.33 24.15
N ALA A 303 13.87 0.24 23.04
CA ALA A 303 12.48 0.64 22.86
C ALA A 303 11.53 -0.55 22.98
N GLU A 304 11.87 -1.68 22.36
CA GLU A 304 11.11 -2.93 22.48
C GLU A 304 11.10 -3.45 23.92
N ILE A 305 12.24 -3.51 24.60
CA ILE A 305 12.36 -3.99 25.99
C ILE A 305 11.59 -3.11 26.97
N PHE A 306 11.65 -1.79 26.78
CA PHE A 306 10.95 -0.82 27.62
C PHE A 306 9.46 -0.70 27.28
N ALA A 307 9.02 -1.33 26.18
CA ALA A 307 7.65 -1.24 25.66
C ALA A 307 7.22 0.22 25.44
N VAL A 308 8.11 1.02 24.84
CA VAL A 308 7.87 2.43 24.52
C VAL A 308 7.64 2.54 23.01
N ASP A 309 6.41 2.90 22.62
CA ASP A 309 6.08 3.18 21.23
C ASP A 309 6.50 4.61 20.87
N PHE A 310 7.34 4.76 19.84
CA PHE A 310 7.60 6.08 19.24
C PHE A 310 6.38 6.51 18.41
N ALA A 311 5.51 7.33 19.01
CA ALA A 311 4.51 8.06 18.24
C ALA A 311 5.22 9.21 17.51
N ILE A 312 5.50 9.05 16.21
CA ILE A 312 5.92 10.16 15.38
C ILE A 312 4.70 11.08 15.21
N GLU A 313 4.69 12.23 15.90
CA GLU A 313 3.69 13.27 15.64
C GLU A 313 3.85 13.77 14.19
N GLY A 314 3.02 13.29 13.27
CA GLY A 314 3.10 13.68 11.86
C GLY A 314 2.41 12.78 10.83
N GLU A 315 1.86 11.62 11.20
CA GLU A 315 0.96 10.83 10.33
C GLU A 315 -0.53 11.02 10.68
#